data_AF-A0AA97ES41-F1
#
_entry.id   AF-A0AA97ES41-F1
#
_cell.length_a   1.000
_cell.length_b   1.000
_cell.length_c   1.000
_cell.angle_alpha   90.00
_cell.angle_beta   90.00
_cell.angle_gamma   90.00
#
_symmetry.space_group_name_H-M   'P 1'
#
loop_
_entity.id
_entity.type
_entity.pdbx_description
1 polymer ?
#
loop_
_entity_poly.entity_id
_entity_poly.type
_entity_poly.pdbx_seq_one_letter_code
_entity_poly.pdbx_strand_id
1 'polypeptide(L)'
;MRCFFLIAIILFSGCKNDSADPIETVLASNNPKIKTVADAIENHEVQILFTEIIREKDSVYFKDYSFQVDDNSYFYPASTVKLPIAILALEKVKDNPLIDRNTLFNVEGDSTKTTISNAIKKIFAVSDNAAYNRLFEYLGKDYINNKLIDKGINCRISHRLSVDNSTDLKTKPLIFYAQNQVVFKTDAVINQPIKPLKLNEITKGKGYMVNDSLVNQPMDFSLKNYLPVTALHQIMKRLMFPELYPHNQQFHLTPIDRSFLINTMKILPHEAGYTTDDYYESYVKFLVFGDSKKPLPKHIKIYNKVGNAYGYLTDCAYIINEKTKQEFLITATIHVNKNQIFNDNNYEYDTVGFPFLAALGRQLIE
;
A
#
# COMPACT_ATOMS: atom_id res chain seq x y z
N MET A 1 -42.37 -63.91 21.37
CA MET A 1 -42.38 -62.45 21.16
C MET A 1 -40.96 -61.92 21.37
N ARG A 2 -40.25 -61.56 20.29
CA ARG A 2 -38.97 -60.85 20.36
C ARG A 2 -39.16 -59.54 19.60
N CYS A 3 -39.27 -58.43 20.33
CA CYS A 3 -39.35 -57.09 19.77
C CYS A 3 -37.96 -56.67 19.28
N PHE A 4 -37.83 -56.44 17.97
CA PHE A 4 -36.68 -55.76 17.40
C PHE A 4 -36.92 -54.25 17.49
N PHE A 5 -36.09 -53.54 18.25
CA PHE A 5 -36.03 -52.07 18.24
C PHE A 5 -35.18 -51.65 17.03
N LEU A 6 -35.81 -51.01 16.05
CA LEU A 6 -35.13 -50.38 14.92
C LEU A 6 -34.68 -48.98 15.37
N ILE A 7 -33.38 -48.76 15.55
CA ILE A 7 -32.81 -47.43 15.82
C ILE A 7 -32.64 -46.74 14.47
N ALA A 8 -33.47 -45.73 14.21
CA ALA A 8 -33.34 -44.85 13.05
C ALA A 8 -32.18 -43.87 13.28
N ILE A 9 -31.10 -44.03 12.52
CA ILE A 9 -29.99 -43.09 12.47
C ILE A 9 -30.42 -41.92 11.58
N ILE A 10 -30.71 -40.78 12.18
CA ILE A 10 -30.98 -39.53 11.47
C ILE A 10 -29.62 -38.93 11.09
N LEU A 11 -29.25 -39.07 9.81
CA LEU A 11 -28.13 -38.36 9.21
C LEU A 11 -28.52 -36.89 9.02
N PHE A 12 -28.04 -36.02 9.90
CA PHE A 12 -28.05 -34.57 9.66
C PHE A 12 -27.00 -34.25 8.60
N SER A 13 -27.41 -34.24 7.33
CA SER A 13 -26.67 -33.56 6.27
C SER A 13 -26.79 -32.05 6.51
N GLY A 14 -25.88 -31.50 7.31
CA GLY A 14 -25.67 -30.07 7.39
C GLY A 14 -25.13 -29.59 6.04
N CYS A 15 -25.97 -28.96 5.22
CA CYS A 15 -25.49 -28.14 4.11
C CYS A 15 -24.66 -27.00 4.71
N LYS A 16 -23.33 -27.15 4.74
CA LYS A 16 -22.46 -25.99 4.69
C LYS A 16 -22.71 -25.32 3.35
N ASN A 17 -23.44 -24.21 3.35
CA ASN A 17 -23.30 -23.24 2.29
C ASN A 17 -21.89 -22.65 2.43
N ASP A 18 -20.88 -23.34 1.90
CA ASP A 18 -19.58 -22.75 1.69
C ASP A 18 -19.80 -21.66 0.62
N SER A 19 -19.96 -20.41 1.07
CA SER A 19 -19.99 -19.27 0.16
C SER A 19 -18.71 -19.33 -0.66
N ALA A 20 -18.83 -19.41 -1.99
CA ALA A 20 -17.68 -19.45 -2.89
C ALA A 20 -16.70 -18.32 -2.57
N ASP A 21 -15.39 -18.61 -2.66
CA ASP A 21 -14.37 -17.58 -2.45
C ASP A 21 -14.60 -16.45 -3.48
N PRO A 22 -14.79 -15.20 -3.03
CA PRO A 22 -15.07 -14.07 -3.90
C PRO A 22 -13.92 -13.78 -4.86
N ILE A 23 -12.67 -14.01 -4.45
CA ILE A 23 -11.50 -13.85 -5.33
C ILE A 23 -11.55 -14.90 -6.44
N GLU A 24 -11.75 -16.18 -6.10
CA GLU A 24 -11.86 -17.25 -7.09
C GLU A 24 -13.04 -17.03 -8.05
N THR A 25 -14.17 -16.55 -7.53
CA THR A 25 -15.35 -16.20 -8.33
C THR A 25 -15.02 -15.13 -9.36
N VAL A 26 -14.30 -14.06 -8.96
CA VAL A 26 -13.88 -13.01 -9.88
C VAL A 26 -12.87 -13.53 -10.90
N LEU A 27 -11.87 -14.31 -10.47
CA LEU A 27 -10.85 -14.87 -11.36
C LEU A 27 -11.43 -15.87 -12.39
N ALA A 28 -12.53 -16.55 -12.06
CA ALA A 28 -13.28 -17.41 -12.98
C ALA A 28 -14.24 -16.65 -13.92
N SER A 29 -14.40 -15.33 -13.76
CA SER A 29 -15.35 -14.53 -14.54
C SER A 29 -15.02 -14.49 -16.04
N ASN A 30 -16.04 -14.30 -16.86
CA ASN A 30 -15.89 -14.08 -18.31
C ASN A 30 -15.46 -12.65 -18.67
N ASN A 31 -15.11 -11.80 -17.69
CA ASN A 31 -14.66 -10.45 -17.96
C ASN A 31 -13.32 -10.50 -18.72
N PRO A 32 -13.21 -9.95 -19.94
CA PRO A 32 -11.99 -10.04 -20.74
C PRO A 32 -10.75 -9.48 -20.03
N LYS A 33 -10.92 -8.43 -19.21
CA LYS A 33 -9.81 -7.82 -18.45
C LYS A 33 -9.28 -8.73 -17.35
N ILE A 34 -10.14 -9.57 -16.79
CA ILE A 34 -9.74 -10.61 -15.84
C ILE A 34 -9.11 -11.79 -16.58
N LYS A 35 -9.77 -12.31 -17.62
CA LYS A 35 -9.29 -13.48 -18.39
C LYS A 35 -7.89 -13.28 -18.96
N THR A 36 -7.57 -12.09 -19.47
CA THR A 36 -6.22 -11.77 -19.98
C THR A 36 -5.11 -12.11 -18.97
N VAL A 37 -5.36 -11.94 -17.67
CA VAL A 37 -4.40 -12.25 -16.61
C VAL A 37 -4.64 -13.64 -16.03
N ALA A 38 -5.90 -14.02 -15.76
CA ALA A 38 -6.25 -15.28 -15.13
C ALA A 38 -5.87 -16.51 -15.98
N ASP A 39 -5.99 -16.42 -17.31
CA ASP A 39 -5.61 -17.50 -18.24
C ASP A 39 -4.08 -17.65 -18.38
N ALA A 40 -3.29 -16.70 -17.85
CA ALA A 40 -1.83 -16.66 -17.91
C ALA A 40 -1.22 -16.28 -16.55
N ILE A 41 -1.87 -16.72 -15.46
CA ILE A 41 -1.66 -16.22 -14.10
C ILE A 41 -0.20 -16.37 -13.62
N GLU A 42 0.46 -17.44 -14.06
CA GLU A 42 1.86 -17.75 -13.77
C GLU A 42 2.86 -16.71 -14.33
N ASN A 43 2.45 -15.90 -15.31
CA ASN A 43 3.29 -14.85 -15.90
C ASN A 43 3.16 -13.50 -15.19
N HIS A 44 2.28 -13.39 -14.19
CA HIS A 44 1.83 -12.11 -13.65
C HIS A 44 2.06 -11.92 -12.15
N GLU A 45 2.61 -12.92 -11.44
CA GLU A 45 2.95 -12.84 -10.00
C GLU A 45 1.80 -12.24 -9.15
N VAL A 46 0.56 -12.61 -9.48
CA VAL A 46 -0.62 -12.00 -8.87
C VAL A 46 -0.73 -12.45 -7.43
N GLN A 47 -0.83 -11.50 -6.49
CA GLN A 47 -1.20 -11.79 -5.10
C GLN A 47 -2.37 -10.91 -4.70
N ILE A 48 -3.38 -11.49 -4.05
CA ILE A 48 -4.60 -10.77 -3.65
C ILE A 48 -4.95 -11.12 -2.21
N LEU A 49 -5.18 -10.09 -1.41
CA LEU A 49 -5.85 -10.18 -0.11
C LEU A 49 -7.15 -9.40 -0.20
N PHE A 50 -8.23 -10.02 0.25
CA PHE A 50 -9.56 -9.42 0.33
C PHE A 50 -10.12 -9.62 1.73
N THR A 51 -10.68 -8.55 2.30
CA THR A 51 -11.40 -8.59 3.56
C THR A 51 -12.76 -7.93 3.38
N GLU A 52 -13.82 -8.66 3.70
CA GLU A 52 -15.11 -8.06 3.98
C GLU A 52 -15.12 -7.55 5.43
N ILE A 53 -15.54 -6.31 5.62
CA ILE A 53 -15.69 -5.70 6.94
C ILE A 53 -17.15 -5.86 7.35
N ILE A 54 -17.39 -6.73 8.33
CA ILE A 54 -18.73 -7.03 8.83
C ILE A 54 -18.96 -6.23 10.10
N ARG A 55 -19.99 -5.39 10.11
CA ARG A 55 -20.42 -4.63 11.29
C ARG A 55 -21.69 -5.23 11.86
N GLU A 56 -21.62 -5.71 13.09
CA GLU A 56 -22.77 -6.22 13.84
C GLU A 56 -22.90 -5.46 15.15
N LYS A 57 -23.92 -4.59 15.24
CA LYS A 57 -24.10 -3.65 16.35
C LYS A 57 -22.83 -2.81 16.53
N ASP A 58 -22.18 -2.90 17.70
CA ASP A 58 -20.95 -2.18 18.02
C ASP A 58 -19.67 -3.00 17.71
N SER A 59 -19.81 -4.20 17.15
CA SER A 59 -18.69 -5.10 16.84
C SER A 59 -18.30 -5.05 15.36
N VAL A 60 -17.01 -5.18 15.09
CA VAL A 60 -16.43 -5.26 13.74
C VAL A 60 -15.67 -6.57 13.60
N TYR A 61 -15.94 -7.31 12.53
CA TYR A 61 -15.28 -8.57 12.21
C TYR A 61 -14.72 -8.52 10.79
N PHE A 62 -13.63 -9.25 10.58
CA PHE A 62 -13.02 -9.43 9.28
C PHE A 62 -13.31 -10.82 8.74
N LYS A 63 -13.83 -10.90 7.53
CA LYS A 63 -13.88 -12.14 6.75
C LYS A 63 -12.82 -12.05 5.66
N ASP A 64 -11.75 -12.81 5.86
CA ASP A 64 -10.52 -12.72 5.07
C ASP A 64 -10.44 -13.82 4.01
N TYR A 65 -9.96 -13.44 2.83
CA TYR A 65 -9.70 -14.33 1.69
C TYR A 65 -8.34 -13.96 1.08
N SER A 66 -7.69 -14.94 0.49
CA SER A 66 -6.34 -14.77 -0.06
C SER A 66 -6.14 -15.62 -1.30
N PHE A 67 -5.41 -15.09 -2.27
CA PHE A 67 -5.00 -15.80 -3.47
C PHE A 67 -3.50 -15.60 -3.73
N GLN A 68 -2.75 -16.70 -3.85
CA GLN A 68 -1.31 -16.75 -4.13
C GLN A 68 -0.42 -15.89 -3.20
N VAL A 69 -0.89 -15.60 -1.99
CA VAL A 69 -0.15 -14.78 -1.03
C VAL A 69 0.99 -15.60 -0.42
N ASP A 70 2.23 -15.16 -0.65
CA ASP A 70 3.43 -15.73 -0.04
C ASP A 70 4.45 -14.62 0.24
N ASP A 71 4.69 -14.36 1.52
CA ASP A 71 5.65 -13.35 1.98
C ASP A 71 7.10 -13.70 1.60
N ASN A 72 7.40 -14.96 1.29
CA ASN A 72 8.72 -15.38 0.83
C ASN A 72 8.95 -15.15 -0.66
N SER A 73 7.90 -14.89 -1.44
CA SER A 73 7.98 -14.63 -2.89
C SER A 73 8.07 -13.13 -3.13
N TYR A 74 9.24 -12.66 -3.54
CA TYR A 74 9.53 -11.24 -3.63
C TYR A 74 8.81 -10.53 -4.77
N PHE A 75 8.21 -9.38 -4.46
CA PHE A 75 7.85 -8.35 -5.44
C PHE A 75 8.35 -6.98 -4.97
N TYR A 76 8.55 -6.04 -5.90
CA TYR A 76 8.97 -4.69 -5.54
C TYR A 76 7.76 -3.82 -5.15
N PRO A 77 7.69 -3.28 -3.92
CA PRO A 77 6.49 -2.61 -3.41
C PRO A 77 6.26 -1.19 -3.95
N ALA A 78 7.24 -0.62 -4.65
CA ALA A 78 7.18 0.72 -5.21
C ALA A 78 6.70 1.77 -4.19
N SER A 79 5.77 2.66 -4.60
CA SER A 79 5.26 3.77 -3.77
C SER A 79 4.32 3.37 -2.64
N THR A 80 3.99 2.09 -2.46
CA THR A 80 3.16 1.66 -1.30
C THR A 80 3.88 1.90 0.03
N VAL A 81 5.22 1.91 0.03
CA VAL A 81 6.06 2.23 1.19
C VAL A 81 5.78 3.62 1.77
N LYS A 82 5.12 4.52 1.04
CA LYS A 82 4.77 5.86 1.54
C LYS A 82 3.68 5.83 2.61
N LEU A 83 2.82 4.79 2.63
CA LEU A 83 1.77 4.65 3.64
C LEU A 83 2.32 4.53 5.07
N PRO A 84 3.19 3.55 5.40
CA PRO A 84 3.75 3.45 6.74
C PRO A 84 4.57 4.68 7.13
N ILE A 85 5.26 5.34 6.18
CA ILE A 85 6.01 6.58 6.47
C ILE A 85 5.09 7.73 6.86
N ALA A 86 3.97 7.91 6.17
CA ALA A 86 2.99 8.93 6.53
C ALA A 86 2.40 8.70 7.94
N ILE A 87 2.09 7.44 8.27
CA ILE A 87 1.58 7.06 9.59
C ILE A 87 2.62 7.34 10.68
N LEU A 88 3.84 6.83 10.50
CA LEU A 88 4.91 6.95 11.51
C LEU A 88 5.37 8.40 11.70
N ALA A 89 5.30 9.25 10.66
CA ALA A 89 5.62 10.69 10.81
C ALA A 89 4.64 11.39 11.76
N LEU A 90 3.33 11.09 11.65
CA LEU A 90 2.32 11.60 12.57
C LEU A 90 2.44 10.99 13.97
N GLU A 91 2.82 9.71 14.06
CA GLU A 91 3.07 9.07 15.35
C GLU A 91 4.29 9.67 16.06
N LYS A 92 5.38 9.96 15.34
CA LYS A 92 6.60 10.55 15.91
C LYS A 92 6.43 12.01 16.32
N VAL A 93 5.69 12.81 15.54
CA VAL A 93 5.58 14.26 15.82
C VAL A 93 4.86 14.55 17.14
N LYS A 94 3.93 13.68 17.57
CA LYS A 94 3.21 13.84 18.84
C LYS A 94 4.14 13.78 20.07
N ASP A 95 5.32 13.14 19.93
CA ASP A 95 6.26 12.94 21.03
C ASP A 95 7.05 14.22 21.34
N ASN A 96 6.90 15.28 20.53
CA ASN A 96 7.56 16.56 20.73
C ASN A 96 6.54 17.69 20.93
N PRO A 97 6.47 18.31 22.12
CA PRO A 97 5.49 19.37 22.41
C PRO A 97 5.77 20.70 21.70
N LEU A 98 6.95 20.88 21.09
CA LEU A 98 7.33 22.11 20.40
C LEU A 98 6.82 22.19 18.96
N ILE A 99 6.39 21.07 18.39
CA ILE A 99 6.02 20.96 16.99
C ILE A 99 4.77 20.09 16.82
N ASP A 100 4.07 20.30 15.72
CA ASP A 100 2.93 19.49 15.30
C ASP A 100 2.99 19.22 13.78
N ARG A 101 1.97 18.53 13.25
CA ARG A 101 1.91 18.22 11.82
C ARG A 101 1.88 19.45 10.89
N ASN A 102 1.52 20.62 11.41
CA ASN A 102 1.38 21.87 10.66
C ASN A 102 2.55 22.83 10.89
N THR A 103 3.49 22.48 11.76
CA THR A 103 4.69 23.27 11.98
C THR A 103 5.54 23.25 10.72
N LEU A 104 5.96 24.43 10.28
CA LEU A 104 6.75 24.60 9.07
C LEU A 104 8.13 24.02 9.29
N PHE A 105 8.66 23.25 8.34
CA PHE A 105 10.02 22.76 8.36
C PHE A 105 10.66 22.82 6.97
N ASN A 106 11.99 22.82 6.93
CA ASN A 106 12.73 22.39 5.75
C ASN A 106 13.79 21.35 6.15
N VAL A 107 14.25 20.59 5.17
CA VAL A 107 15.41 19.70 5.34
C VAL A 107 16.67 20.54 5.10
N GLU A 108 17.73 20.30 5.86
CA GLU A 108 19.01 20.99 5.68
C GLU A 108 19.54 20.79 4.24
N GLY A 109 19.82 21.89 3.54
CA GLY A 109 20.19 21.90 2.13
C GLY A 109 19.01 21.83 1.14
N ASP A 110 17.77 21.76 1.60
CA ASP A 110 16.55 21.90 0.79
C ASP A 110 15.96 23.31 0.97
N SER A 111 15.69 24.00 -0.13
CA SER A 111 15.05 25.32 -0.15
C SER A 111 13.55 25.28 0.11
N THR A 112 12.93 24.09 0.03
CA THR A 112 11.49 23.92 0.20
C THR A 112 11.10 23.93 1.67
N LYS A 113 10.34 24.95 2.08
CA LYS A 113 9.62 24.96 3.36
C LYS A 113 8.26 24.29 3.19
N THR A 114 7.92 23.35 4.07
CA THR A 114 6.67 22.59 4.03
C THR A 114 6.23 22.16 5.42
N THR A 115 5.17 21.37 5.53
CA THR A 115 4.69 20.80 6.79
C THR A 115 4.54 19.29 6.63
N ILE A 116 4.44 18.54 7.73
CA ILE A 116 4.16 17.10 7.67
C ILE A 116 2.80 16.90 7.00
N SER A 117 1.81 17.73 7.33
CA SER A 117 0.48 17.69 6.71
C SER A 117 0.51 17.91 5.20
N ASN A 118 1.30 18.86 4.69
CA ASN A 118 1.44 19.10 3.26
C ASN A 118 2.21 17.97 2.56
N ALA A 119 3.26 17.42 3.18
CA ALA A 119 3.96 16.26 2.65
C ALA A 119 3.01 15.06 2.50
N ILE A 120 2.19 14.79 3.52
CA ILE A 120 1.19 13.72 3.50
C ILE A 120 0.14 13.96 2.40
N LYS A 121 -0.38 15.19 2.26
CA LYS A 121 -1.29 15.53 1.15
C LYS A 121 -0.69 15.21 -0.22
N LYS A 122 0.55 15.62 -0.48
CA LYS A 122 1.23 15.33 -1.75
C LYS A 122 1.47 13.83 -1.99
N ILE A 123 1.77 13.07 -0.93
CA ILE A 123 1.93 11.61 -0.99
C ILE A 123 0.65 10.92 -1.46
N PHE A 124 -0.53 11.36 -1.00
CA PHE A 124 -1.79 10.71 -1.33
C PHE A 124 -2.47 11.29 -2.57
N ALA A 125 -2.25 12.56 -2.92
CA ALA A 125 -2.80 13.17 -4.13
C ALA A 125 -2.11 12.68 -5.40
N VAL A 126 -0.76 12.70 -5.42
CA VAL A 126 0.02 12.48 -6.65
C VAL A 126 1.22 11.56 -6.45
N SER A 127 1.33 10.93 -5.27
CA SER A 127 2.46 10.08 -4.91
C SER A 127 3.83 10.78 -5.04
N ASP A 128 3.93 12.01 -4.51
CA ASP A 128 5.16 12.80 -4.56
C ASP A 128 6.35 12.11 -3.84
N ASN A 129 7.46 11.91 -4.56
CA ASN A 129 8.68 11.29 -4.02
C ASN A 129 9.47 12.21 -3.09
N ALA A 130 9.51 13.51 -3.37
CA ALA A 130 10.23 14.47 -2.54
C ALA A 130 9.55 14.66 -1.18
N ALA A 131 8.21 14.66 -1.13
CA ALA A 131 7.44 14.65 0.09
C ALA A 131 7.73 13.41 0.94
N TYR A 132 7.75 12.22 0.32
CA TYR A 132 8.17 10.99 0.99
C TYR A 132 9.59 11.10 1.54
N ASN A 133 10.55 11.57 0.74
CA ASN A 133 11.95 11.66 1.16
C ASN A 133 12.11 12.60 2.36
N ARG A 134 11.40 13.72 2.42
CA ARG A 134 11.41 14.62 3.60
C ARG A 134 10.92 13.93 4.87
N LEU A 135 9.87 13.12 4.77
CA LEU A 135 9.40 12.32 5.92
C LEU A 135 10.38 11.18 6.26
N PHE A 136 11.05 10.61 5.25
CA PHE A 136 12.12 9.64 5.47
C PHE A 136 13.30 10.26 6.23
N GLU A 137 13.71 11.50 5.90
CA GLU A 137 14.75 12.22 6.65
C GLU A 137 14.34 12.45 8.10
N TYR A 138 13.07 12.82 8.33
CA TYR A 138 12.55 13.04 9.68
C TYR A 138 12.57 11.77 10.53
N LEU A 139 12.22 10.63 9.94
CA LEU A 139 12.09 9.38 10.66
C LEU A 139 13.46 8.68 10.83
N GLY A 140 14.18 8.51 9.72
CA GLY A 140 15.35 7.64 9.62
C GLY A 140 14.99 6.17 9.41
N LYS A 141 15.79 5.48 8.62
CA LYS A 141 15.59 4.06 8.24
C LYS A 141 15.42 3.14 9.45
N ASP A 142 16.27 3.26 10.46
CA ASP A 142 16.26 2.35 11.60
C ASP A 142 15.02 2.56 12.46
N TYR A 143 14.63 3.82 12.69
CA TYR A 143 13.37 4.14 13.37
C TYR A 143 12.17 3.52 12.64
N ILE A 144 12.11 3.68 11.32
CA ILE A 144 11.01 3.14 10.50
C ILE A 144 10.89 1.63 10.68
N ASN A 145 11.98 0.90 10.46
CA ASN A 145 11.95 -0.57 10.49
C ASN A 145 11.70 -1.09 11.90
N ASN A 146 12.35 -0.52 12.92
CA ASN A 146 12.15 -0.94 14.30
C ASN A 146 10.70 -0.71 14.73
N LYS A 147 10.10 0.45 14.42
CA LYS A 147 8.69 0.73 14.77
C LYS A 147 7.70 -0.21 14.08
N LEU A 148 7.98 -0.64 12.85
CA LEU A 148 7.12 -1.60 12.16
C LEU A 148 7.27 -3.00 12.76
N ILE A 149 8.49 -3.43 13.05
CA ILE A 149 8.79 -4.72 13.71
C ILE A 149 8.16 -4.78 15.11
N ASP A 150 8.31 -3.73 15.91
CA ASP A 150 7.74 -3.64 17.27
C ASP A 150 6.21 -3.80 17.26
N LYS A 151 5.56 -3.40 16.17
CA LYS A 151 4.10 -3.53 15.96
C LYS A 151 3.70 -4.86 15.31
N GLY A 152 4.64 -5.79 15.15
CA GLY A 152 4.41 -7.10 14.53
C GLY A 152 4.24 -7.05 13.01
N ILE A 153 4.80 -6.03 12.34
CA ILE A 153 4.76 -5.89 10.88
C ILE A 153 6.15 -6.23 10.33
N ASN A 154 6.26 -7.40 9.70
CA ASN A 154 7.49 -7.84 9.07
C ASN A 154 7.64 -7.19 7.67
N CYS A 155 8.48 -6.18 7.56
CA CYS A 155 8.80 -5.52 6.30
C CYS A 155 10.16 -4.81 6.38
N ARG A 156 10.61 -4.25 5.26
CA ARG A 156 11.82 -3.43 5.18
C ARG A 156 11.62 -2.20 4.30
N ILE A 157 11.81 -1.02 4.87
CA ILE A 157 11.98 0.23 4.12
C ILE A 157 13.47 0.61 4.19
N SER A 158 14.11 0.73 3.04
CA SER A 158 15.56 0.72 2.90
C SER A 158 16.15 1.99 2.29
N HIS A 159 15.41 2.71 1.44
CA HIS A 159 15.99 3.81 0.67
C HIS A 159 14.96 4.91 0.35
N ARG A 160 15.51 6.09 0.03
CA ARG A 160 14.78 7.24 -0.54
C ARG A 160 14.32 6.92 -1.96
N LEU A 161 13.32 7.64 -2.48
CA LEU A 161 12.76 7.40 -3.81
C LEU A 161 13.22 8.46 -4.82
N SER A 162 13.64 8.00 -6.00
CA SER A 162 13.95 8.84 -7.17
C SER A 162 14.92 9.99 -6.90
N VAL A 163 15.99 9.70 -6.17
CA VAL A 163 17.09 10.62 -5.87
C VAL A 163 18.41 9.87 -5.94
N ASP A 164 19.48 10.61 -6.25
CA ASP A 164 20.84 10.11 -6.14
C ASP A 164 21.16 9.74 -4.69
N ASN A 165 22.09 8.79 -4.52
CA ASN A 165 22.50 8.29 -3.20
C ASN A 165 21.30 7.88 -2.32
N SER A 166 20.27 7.30 -2.93
CA SER A 166 19.03 6.91 -2.25
C SER A 166 19.25 5.99 -1.03
N THR A 167 20.36 5.26 -1.01
CA THR A 167 20.79 4.33 0.04
C THR A 167 21.73 4.95 1.08
N ASP A 168 21.99 6.27 1.04
CA ASP A 168 22.83 6.94 2.04
C ASP A 168 22.28 6.70 3.46
N LEU A 169 23.17 6.24 4.34
CA LEU A 169 22.85 5.87 5.71
C LEU A 169 22.59 7.09 6.58
N LYS A 170 23.14 8.25 6.23
CA LYS A 170 22.98 9.47 7.01
C LYS A 170 21.67 10.17 6.63
N THR A 171 20.87 10.56 7.63
CA THR A 171 19.75 11.48 7.42
C THR A 171 20.22 12.92 7.50
N LYS A 172 19.47 13.80 6.84
CA LYS A 172 19.65 15.24 6.94
C LYS A 172 18.78 15.82 8.06
N PRO A 173 19.30 16.76 8.87
CA PRO A 173 18.51 17.48 9.86
C PRO A 173 17.26 18.14 9.26
N LEU A 174 16.15 18.14 9.99
CA LEU A 174 15.01 19.02 9.76
C LEU A 174 15.09 20.22 10.69
N ILE A 175 14.79 21.39 10.16
CA ILE A 175 14.72 22.64 10.92
C ILE A 175 13.26 23.08 10.93
N PHE A 176 12.66 23.15 12.11
CA PHE A 176 11.27 23.52 12.34
C PHE A 176 11.16 24.98 12.78
N TYR A 177 10.11 25.65 12.29
CA TYR A 177 9.89 27.07 12.50
C TYR A 177 8.49 27.37 13.03
N ALA A 178 8.40 28.32 13.96
CA ALA A 178 7.17 29.00 14.33
C ALA A 178 7.42 30.51 14.31
N GLN A 179 6.48 31.30 13.78
CA GLN A 179 6.62 32.76 13.67
C GLN A 179 7.96 33.20 13.05
N ASN A 180 8.43 32.48 12.02
CA ASN A 180 9.72 32.66 11.34
C ASN A 180 10.98 32.47 12.20
N GLN A 181 10.87 31.93 13.41
CA GLN A 181 12.01 31.57 14.26
C GLN A 181 12.17 30.05 14.33
N VAL A 182 13.41 29.58 14.47
CA VAL A 182 13.69 28.15 14.68
C VAL A 182 13.19 27.75 16.07
N VAL A 183 12.28 26.78 16.14
CA VAL A 183 11.74 26.25 17.40
C VAL A 183 12.29 24.88 17.76
N PHE A 184 12.71 24.12 16.75
CA PHE A 184 13.28 22.79 16.95
C PHE A 184 14.15 22.41 15.75
N LYS A 185 15.23 21.66 15.99
CA LYS A 185 16.08 21.07 14.95
C LYS A 185 16.30 19.61 15.31
N THR A 186 16.13 18.69 14.35
CA THR A 186 16.51 17.29 14.55
C THR A 186 18.01 17.13 14.34
N ASP A 187 18.60 16.15 15.01
CA ASP A 187 19.96 15.71 14.68
C ASP A 187 19.97 14.87 13.40
N ALA A 188 21.14 14.82 12.75
CA ALA A 188 21.42 13.83 11.72
C ALA A 188 21.58 12.45 12.38
N VAL A 189 20.95 11.43 11.81
CA VAL A 189 21.05 10.04 12.29
C VAL A 189 21.85 9.22 11.28
N ILE A 190 22.82 8.45 11.75
CA ILE A 190 23.53 7.45 10.93
C ILE A 190 22.83 6.11 11.13
N ASN A 191 22.15 5.62 10.10
CA ASN A 191 21.43 4.36 10.14
C ASN A 191 22.36 3.17 9.89
N GLN A 192 22.00 1.99 10.39
CA GLN A 192 22.72 0.75 10.13
C GLN A 192 22.64 0.36 8.66
N PRO A 193 23.69 -0.25 8.06
CA PRO A 193 23.57 -0.83 6.73
C PRO A 193 22.50 -1.93 6.71
N ILE A 194 21.74 -2.04 5.62
CA ILE A 194 20.80 -3.14 5.44
C ILE A 194 21.54 -4.42 5.05
N LYS A 195 21.05 -5.56 5.54
CA LYS A 195 21.51 -6.88 5.08
C LYS A 195 20.69 -7.32 3.87
N PRO A 196 21.29 -7.99 2.86
CA PRO A 196 20.54 -8.56 1.75
C PRO A 196 19.38 -9.45 2.22
N LEU A 197 18.21 -9.31 1.59
CA LEU A 197 17.08 -10.21 1.81
C LEU A 197 17.40 -11.60 1.25
N LYS A 198 16.89 -12.63 1.93
CA LYS A 198 16.94 -14.02 1.48
C LYS A 198 15.50 -14.47 1.22
N LEU A 199 14.98 -14.11 0.06
CA LEU A 199 13.62 -14.40 -0.40
C LEU A 199 13.68 -15.11 -1.75
N ASN A 200 12.62 -15.83 -2.10
CA ASN A 200 12.44 -16.42 -3.41
C ASN A 200 12.28 -15.30 -4.45
N GLU A 201 12.79 -15.55 -5.66
CA GLU A 201 12.66 -14.63 -6.81
C GLU A 201 13.25 -13.24 -6.58
N ILE A 202 14.21 -13.08 -5.67
CA ILE A 202 14.81 -11.78 -5.36
C ILE A 202 15.62 -11.17 -6.51
N THR A 203 16.04 -11.98 -7.48
CA THR A 203 16.62 -11.54 -8.75
C THR A 203 15.58 -11.70 -9.85
N LYS A 204 15.33 -10.65 -10.64
CA LYS A 204 14.23 -10.62 -11.62
C LYS A 204 14.73 -10.31 -13.05
N GLY A 205 14.01 -10.86 -14.02
CA GLY A 205 14.21 -10.60 -15.45
C GLY A 205 15.47 -11.20 -16.05
N LYS A 206 15.70 -10.89 -17.32
CA LYS A 206 16.89 -11.33 -18.09
C LYS A 206 17.91 -10.21 -18.31
N GLY A 207 17.51 -8.96 -18.07
CA GLY A 207 18.36 -7.79 -18.24
C GLY A 207 17.77 -6.54 -17.63
N TYR A 208 18.57 -5.48 -17.55
CA TYR A 208 18.12 -4.17 -17.11
C TYR A 208 18.95 -3.04 -17.71
N MET A 209 18.34 -1.88 -17.88
CA MET A 209 19.01 -0.67 -18.33
C MET A 209 19.72 0.02 -17.16
N VAL A 210 20.95 0.45 -17.41
CA VAL A 210 21.71 1.40 -16.58
C VAL A 210 22.14 2.53 -17.50
N ASN A 211 21.57 3.72 -17.28
CA ASN A 211 21.60 4.80 -18.26
C ASN A 211 21.09 4.25 -19.62
N ASP A 212 21.84 4.46 -20.70
CA ASP A 212 21.47 3.99 -22.05
C ASP A 212 22.06 2.61 -22.40
N SER A 213 22.61 1.88 -21.42
CA SER A 213 23.26 0.58 -21.64
C SER A 213 22.48 -0.59 -21.06
N LEU A 214 22.31 -1.64 -21.86
CA LEU A 214 21.70 -2.90 -21.42
C LEU A 214 22.72 -3.76 -20.68
N VAL A 215 22.40 -4.13 -19.45
CA VAL A 215 23.09 -5.17 -18.69
C VAL A 215 22.35 -6.49 -18.90
N ASN A 216 23.02 -7.48 -19.52
CA ASN A 216 22.45 -8.79 -19.87
C ASN A 216 22.52 -9.80 -18.71
N GLN A 217 21.96 -9.45 -17.56
CA GLN A 217 21.81 -10.35 -16.41
C GLN A 217 20.57 -9.97 -15.57
N PRO A 218 20.01 -10.88 -14.77
CA PRO A 218 18.92 -10.55 -13.85
C PRO A 218 19.27 -9.38 -12.91
N MET A 219 18.29 -8.51 -12.64
CA MET A 219 18.45 -7.40 -11.71
C MET A 219 18.29 -7.89 -10.26
N ASP A 220 19.22 -7.52 -9.38
CA ASP A 220 19.18 -7.88 -7.95
C ASP A 220 18.35 -6.88 -7.13
N PHE A 221 17.30 -7.37 -6.44
CA PHE A 221 16.46 -6.60 -5.53
C PHE A 221 16.78 -6.85 -4.04
N SER A 222 17.82 -7.61 -3.71
CA SER A 222 18.15 -8.03 -2.34
C SER A 222 18.39 -6.87 -1.36
N LEU A 223 18.71 -5.67 -1.87
CA LEU A 223 18.91 -4.44 -1.11
C LEU A 223 17.77 -3.41 -1.24
N LYS A 224 16.66 -3.75 -1.92
CA LYS A 224 15.54 -2.85 -2.18
C LYS A 224 14.48 -2.88 -1.07
N ASN A 225 13.48 -2.01 -1.15
CA ASN A 225 12.32 -2.09 -0.25
C ASN A 225 11.63 -3.47 -0.35
N TYR A 226 11.10 -3.93 0.78
CA TYR A 226 10.28 -5.14 0.90
C TYR A 226 9.07 -4.82 1.76
N LEU A 227 7.89 -4.92 1.17
CA LEU A 227 6.64 -4.68 1.86
C LEU A 227 5.62 -5.64 1.24
N PRO A 228 5.54 -6.89 1.75
CA PRO A 228 4.64 -7.89 1.18
C PRO A 228 3.18 -7.45 1.33
N VAL A 229 2.28 -8.04 0.54
CA VAL A 229 0.86 -7.67 0.55
C VAL A 229 0.24 -7.87 1.93
N THR A 230 0.67 -8.89 2.70
CA THR A 230 0.25 -9.13 4.08
C THR A 230 0.58 -7.95 4.99
N ALA A 231 1.82 -7.46 4.97
CA ALA A 231 2.27 -6.34 5.77
C ALA A 231 1.55 -5.05 5.38
N LEU A 232 1.42 -4.78 4.08
CA LEU A 232 0.70 -3.61 3.57
C LEU A 232 -0.79 -3.62 3.98
N HIS A 233 -1.44 -4.77 3.83
CA HIS A 233 -2.83 -4.98 4.20
C HIS A 233 -3.05 -4.82 5.71
N GLN A 234 -2.14 -5.37 6.54
CA GLN A 234 -2.19 -5.23 7.98
C GLN A 234 -1.90 -3.79 8.47
N ILE A 235 -1.04 -3.04 7.78
CA ILE A 235 -0.87 -1.60 8.04
C ILE A 235 -2.20 -0.87 7.84
N MET A 236 -2.91 -1.17 6.74
CA MET A 236 -4.20 -0.54 6.45
C MET A 236 -5.28 -0.95 7.47
N LYS A 237 -5.38 -2.23 7.83
CA LYS A 237 -6.31 -2.69 8.88
C LYS A 237 -6.07 -1.98 10.21
N ARG A 238 -4.81 -1.87 10.65
CA ARG A 238 -4.45 -1.17 11.90
C ARG A 238 -4.72 0.33 11.85
N LEU A 239 -4.60 0.95 10.67
CA LEU A 239 -4.98 2.35 10.50
C LEU A 239 -6.51 2.53 10.57
N MET A 240 -7.28 1.68 9.90
CA MET A 240 -8.73 1.81 9.77
C MET A 240 -9.52 1.28 10.98
N PHE A 241 -8.98 0.29 11.69
CA PHE A 241 -9.62 -0.41 12.81
C PHE A 241 -8.64 -0.68 13.97
N PRO A 242 -7.99 0.35 14.54
CA PRO A 242 -6.98 0.17 15.58
C PRO A 242 -7.53 -0.57 16.82
N GLU A 243 -8.81 -0.42 17.13
CA GLU A 243 -9.50 -1.05 18.25
C GLU A 243 -9.50 -2.59 18.20
N LEU A 244 -9.31 -3.18 17.02
CA LEU A 244 -9.24 -4.63 16.84
C LEU A 244 -7.85 -5.21 17.12
N TYR A 245 -6.88 -4.37 17.47
CA TYR A 245 -5.50 -4.77 17.71
C TYR A 245 -5.07 -4.49 19.14
N PRO A 246 -4.20 -5.32 19.75
CA PRO A 246 -3.57 -5.01 21.02
C PRO A 246 -2.80 -3.68 20.96
N HIS A 247 -2.80 -2.92 22.05
CA HIS A 247 -2.22 -1.57 22.10
C HIS A 247 -0.76 -1.50 21.58
N ASN A 248 0.07 -2.51 21.82
CA ASN A 248 1.45 -2.56 21.34
C ASN A 248 1.57 -2.72 19.81
N GLN A 249 0.54 -3.24 19.14
CA GLN A 249 0.49 -3.38 17.68
C GLN A 249 -0.17 -2.19 16.98
N GLN A 250 -0.81 -1.28 17.72
CA GLN A 250 -1.48 -0.10 17.15
C GLN A 250 -0.49 0.99 16.76
N PHE A 251 -0.85 1.82 15.78
CA PHE A 251 -0.20 3.11 15.56
C PHE A 251 -0.81 4.15 16.50
N HIS A 252 0.00 4.77 17.36
CA HIS A 252 -0.50 5.63 18.43
C HIS A 252 -0.74 7.07 17.96
N LEU A 253 -1.61 7.25 16.96
CA LEU A 253 -2.00 8.56 16.44
C LEU A 253 -2.99 9.27 17.38
N THR A 254 -2.96 10.60 17.42
CA THR A 254 -4.07 11.35 18.03
C THR A 254 -5.35 11.16 17.20
N PRO A 255 -6.56 11.28 17.79
CA PRO A 255 -7.80 11.18 17.02
C PRO A 255 -7.84 12.16 15.84
N ILE A 256 -7.35 13.38 16.04
CA ILE A 256 -7.31 14.43 15.02
C ILE A 256 -6.33 14.08 13.88
N ASP A 257 -5.14 13.58 14.21
CA ASP A 257 -4.14 13.17 13.21
C ASP A 257 -4.61 11.95 12.41
N ARG A 258 -5.25 10.98 13.08
CA ARG A 258 -5.83 9.81 12.42
C ARG A 258 -6.94 10.22 11.45
N SER A 259 -7.87 11.07 11.87
CA SER A 259 -8.93 11.59 10.99
C SER A 259 -8.36 12.41 9.85
N PHE A 260 -7.33 13.22 10.08
CA PHE A 260 -6.62 13.95 9.03
C PHE A 260 -6.03 12.98 8.00
N LEU A 261 -5.29 11.96 8.44
CA LEU A 261 -4.65 10.99 7.56
C LEU A 261 -5.69 10.24 6.71
N ILE A 262 -6.70 9.64 7.33
CA ILE A 262 -7.75 8.89 6.63
C ILE A 262 -8.46 9.79 5.60
N ASN A 263 -8.83 11.02 5.97
CA ASN A 263 -9.43 11.94 5.01
C ASN A 263 -8.47 12.32 3.88
N THR A 264 -7.18 12.42 4.15
CA THR A 264 -6.15 12.73 3.15
C THR A 264 -5.94 11.59 2.16
N MET A 265 -6.17 10.32 2.54
CA MET A 265 -5.99 9.17 1.65
C MET A 265 -6.99 9.13 0.48
N LYS A 266 -8.17 9.73 0.64
CA LYS A 266 -9.22 9.76 -0.39
C LYS A 266 -9.22 11.03 -1.26
N ILE A 267 -8.32 11.98 -0.99
CA ILE A 267 -8.32 13.25 -1.73
C ILE A 267 -8.04 13.02 -3.22
N LEU A 268 -8.62 13.90 -4.02
CA LEU A 268 -8.40 14.00 -5.45
C LEU A 268 -7.25 14.97 -5.72
N PRO A 269 -6.52 14.82 -6.85
CA PRO A 269 -5.41 15.70 -7.16
C PRO A 269 -5.78 17.20 -7.16
N HIS A 270 -6.94 17.55 -7.71
CA HIS A 270 -7.40 18.95 -7.77
C HIS A 270 -7.67 19.55 -6.37
N GLU A 271 -8.11 18.75 -5.39
CA GLU A 271 -8.29 19.19 -4.00
C GLU A 271 -6.94 19.52 -3.32
N ALA A 272 -5.84 18.96 -3.83
CA ALA A 272 -4.48 19.26 -3.40
C ALA A 272 -3.78 20.33 -4.26
N GLY A 273 -4.50 20.97 -5.19
CA GLY A 273 -3.97 22.02 -6.07
C GLY A 273 -3.33 21.52 -7.37
N TYR A 274 -3.50 20.24 -7.73
CA TYR A 274 -3.02 19.68 -8.99
C TYR A 274 -4.17 19.66 -10.00
N THR A 275 -4.23 20.68 -10.86
CA THR A 275 -5.38 20.94 -11.75
C THR A 275 -5.09 20.77 -13.24
N THR A 276 -3.90 20.30 -13.62
CA THR A 276 -3.59 19.99 -15.04
C THR A 276 -4.29 18.70 -15.47
N ASP A 277 -4.53 18.54 -16.76
CA ASP A 277 -5.24 17.37 -17.33
C ASP A 277 -4.52 16.03 -17.08
N ASP A 278 -3.23 16.08 -16.76
CA ASP A 278 -2.45 14.91 -16.34
C ASP A 278 -2.94 14.31 -15.01
N TYR A 279 -3.59 15.12 -14.16
CA TYR A 279 -4.04 14.75 -12.82
C TYR A 279 -5.57 14.59 -12.73
N TYR A 280 -6.08 13.60 -13.45
CA TYR A 280 -7.49 13.20 -13.37
C TYR A 280 -7.84 12.54 -12.02
N GLU A 281 -9.13 12.46 -11.67
CA GLU A 281 -9.55 12.05 -10.30
C GLU A 281 -9.09 10.64 -9.88
N SER A 282 -9.05 9.69 -10.81
CA SER A 282 -8.58 8.32 -10.60
C SER A 282 -7.06 8.13 -10.75
N TYR A 283 -6.27 9.20 -10.90
CA TYR A 283 -4.82 9.15 -11.18
C TYR A 283 -4.03 8.16 -10.30
N VAL A 284 -4.39 8.06 -9.01
CA VAL A 284 -3.80 7.12 -8.04
C VAL A 284 -4.82 6.16 -7.44
N LYS A 285 -5.89 5.82 -8.17
CA LYS A 285 -6.97 4.91 -7.76
C LYS A 285 -7.01 3.71 -8.70
N PHE A 286 -6.10 2.74 -8.53
CA PHE A 286 -5.92 1.66 -9.51
C PHE A 286 -7.03 0.61 -9.42
N LEU A 287 -7.32 0.15 -8.19
CA LEU A 287 -8.51 -0.67 -7.94
C LEU A 287 -9.76 0.13 -8.26
N VAL A 288 -10.75 -0.54 -8.87
CA VAL A 288 -12.05 0.00 -9.31
C VAL A 288 -11.98 1.00 -10.48
N PHE A 289 -10.98 1.88 -10.53
CA PHE A 289 -10.99 3.07 -11.41
C PHE A 289 -9.75 3.25 -12.31
N GLY A 290 -8.74 2.39 -12.20
CA GLY A 290 -7.45 2.58 -12.88
C GLY A 290 -7.53 2.61 -14.41
N ASP A 291 -8.61 2.11 -14.99
CA ASP A 291 -8.84 2.02 -16.44
C ASP A 291 -9.78 3.12 -16.99
N SER A 292 -10.06 4.17 -16.20
CA SER A 292 -10.99 5.23 -16.56
C SER A 292 -10.49 6.58 -16.07
N LYS A 293 -10.57 7.62 -16.89
CA LYS A 293 -10.35 9.03 -16.49
C LYS A 293 -11.63 9.78 -16.13
N LYS A 294 -12.78 9.12 -16.17
CA LYS A 294 -14.08 9.72 -15.82
C LYS A 294 -14.11 10.10 -14.33
N PRO A 295 -14.92 11.12 -13.95
CA PRO A 295 -15.12 11.46 -12.54
C PRO A 295 -15.56 10.26 -11.70
N LEU A 296 -15.08 10.20 -10.47
CA LEU A 296 -15.37 9.09 -9.55
C LEU A 296 -16.84 9.13 -9.11
N PRO A 297 -17.51 7.97 -9.04
CA PRO A 297 -18.86 7.91 -8.52
C PRO A 297 -18.89 8.27 -7.03
N LYS A 298 -19.69 9.26 -6.65
CA LYS A 298 -19.77 9.80 -5.27
C LYS A 298 -20.12 8.77 -4.19
N HIS A 299 -20.76 7.64 -4.55
CA HIS A 299 -21.16 6.59 -3.62
C HIS A 299 -20.06 5.57 -3.33
N ILE A 300 -18.92 5.62 -4.03
CA ILE A 300 -17.77 4.77 -3.72
C ILE A 300 -16.70 5.65 -3.09
N LYS A 301 -16.39 5.38 -1.82
CA LYS A 301 -15.27 6.03 -1.12
C LYS A 301 -14.09 5.08 -1.15
N ILE A 302 -12.96 5.53 -1.67
CA ILE A 302 -11.72 4.74 -1.77
C ILE A 302 -10.58 5.44 -1.02
N TYR A 303 -10.02 4.74 -0.04
CA TYR A 303 -8.91 5.18 0.80
C TYR A 303 -7.73 4.27 0.52
N ASN A 304 -6.76 4.73 -0.27
CA ASN A 304 -5.77 3.82 -0.80
C ASN A 304 -4.35 4.39 -0.88
N LYS A 305 -3.39 3.47 -1.08
CA LYS A 305 -2.04 3.81 -1.51
C LYS A 305 -1.56 2.84 -2.58
N VAL A 306 -1.26 3.39 -3.75
CA VAL A 306 -0.72 2.64 -4.90
C VAL A 306 0.81 2.57 -4.93
N GLY A 307 1.33 1.57 -5.64
CA GLY A 307 2.71 1.44 -6.08
C GLY A 307 2.76 1.15 -7.59
N ASN A 308 3.65 1.82 -8.30
CA ASN A 308 3.94 1.58 -9.71
C ASN A 308 5.46 1.75 -9.93
N ALA A 309 6.16 0.66 -10.24
CA ALA A 309 7.55 0.67 -10.68
C ALA A 309 7.98 -0.74 -11.14
N TYR A 310 8.94 -0.81 -12.07
CA TYR A 310 9.59 -2.07 -12.45
C TYR A 310 8.62 -3.16 -12.95
N GLY A 311 7.55 -2.78 -13.63
CA GLY A 311 6.49 -3.68 -14.07
C GLY A 311 5.47 -4.04 -12.98
N TYR A 312 5.70 -3.66 -11.72
CA TYR A 312 4.75 -3.93 -10.64
C TYR A 312 3.72 -2.82 -10.49
N LEU A 313 2.45 -3.23 -10.44
CA LEU A 313 1.34 -2.41 -9.96
C LEU A 313 0.79 -3.03 -8.69
N THR A 314 0.73 -2.24 -7.62
CA THR A 314 0.16 -2.65 -6.34
C THR A 314 -0.84 -1.59 -5.88
N ASP A 315 -1.97 -2.00 -5.33
CA ASP A 315 -2.90 -1.10 -4.66
C ASP A 315 -3.41 -1.75 -3.38
N CYS A 316 -3.50 -0.95 -2.31
CA CYS A 316 -4.08 -1.33 -1.03
C CYS A 316 -5.14 -0.30 -0.69
N ALA A 317 -6.40 -0.71 -0.72
CA ALA A 317 -7.55 0.16 -0.70
C ALA A 317 -8.60 -0.32 0.30
N TYR A 318 -8.93 0.52 1.27
CA TYR A 318 -10.17 0.40 2.04
C TYR A 318 -11.28 1.13 1.27
N ILE A 319 -12.38 0.43 0.99
CA ILE A 319 -13.44 0.86 0.09
C ILE A 319 -14.79 0.77 0.82
N ILE A 320 -15.59 1.81 0.69
CA ILE A 320 -16.98 1.85 1.17
C ILE A 320 -17.89 2.02 -0.03
N ASN A 321 -18.80 1.07 -0.25
CA ASN A 321 -19.90 1.20 -1.20
C ASN A 321 -21.13 1.71 -0.46
N GLU A 322 -21.39 3.02 -0.56
CA GLU A 322 -22.48 3.66 0.18
C GLU A 322 -23.89 3.27 -0.32
N LYS A 323 -24.00 2.64 -1.50
CA LYS A 323 -25.28 2.10 -1.98
C LYS A 323 -25.61 0.78 -1.28
N THR A 324 -24.66 -0.15 -1.23
CA THR A 324 -24.86 -1.47 -0.60
C THR A 324 -24.60 -1.44 0.91
N LYS A 325 -23.99 -0.37 1.42
CA LYS A 325 -23.51 -0.22 2.81
C LYS A 325 -22.45 -1.24 3.19
N GLN A 326 -21.75 -1.82 2.21
CA GLN A 326 -20.67 -2.75 2.44
C GLN A 326 -19.32 -2.04 2.45
N GLU A 327 -18.40 -2.62 3.20
CA GLU A 327 -17.06 -2.13 3.43
C GLU A 327 -16.07 -3.25 3.14
N PHE A 328 -14.99 -2.90 2.46
CA PHE A 328 -14.02 -3.86 1.94
C PHE A 328 -12.60 -3.35 2.15
N LEU A 329 -11.65 -4.24 2.35
CA LEU A 329 -10.24 -3.95 2.22
C LEU A 329 -9.64 -4.88 1.16
N ILE A 330 -9.11 -4.31 0.09
CA ILE A 330 -8.48 -5.06 -1.01
C ILE A 330 -7.01 -4.69 -1.05
N THR A 331 -6.12 -5.67 -1.16
CA THR A 331 -4.72 -5.46 -1.49
C THR A 331 -4.34 -6.41 -2.60
N ALA A 332 -3.95 -5.86 -3.76
CA ALA A 332 -3.61 -6.65 -4.92
C ALA A 332 -2.30 -6.16 -5.53
N THR A 333 -1.47 -7.09 -5.99
CA THR A 333 -0.29 -6.81 -6.79
C THR A 333 -0.31 -7.63 -8.08
N ILE A 334 0.24 -7.07 -9.14
CA ILE A 334 0.44 -7.72 -10.45
C ILE A 334 1.77 -7.24 -11.06
N HIS A 335 2.47 -8.15 -11.72
CA HIS A 335 3.67 -7.88 -12.51
C HIS A 335 3.34 -7.94 -14.02
N VAL A 336 3.71 -6.89 -14.76
CA VAL A 336 3.58 -6.77 -16.21
C VAL A 336 4.91 -6.33 -16.80
N ASN A 337 5.71 -7.30 -17.23
CA ASN A 337 7.03 -7.08 -17.82
C ASN A 337 7.35 -8.19 -18.83
N LYS A 338 6.60 -8.23 -19.94
CA LYS A 338 6.69 -9.34 -20.89
C LYS A 338 8.08 -9.50 -21.51
N ASN A 339 8.79 -8.39 -21.76
CA ASN A 339 10.13 -8.46 -22.35
C ASN A 339 11.22 -8.86 -21.35
N GLN A 340 10.89 -8.84 -20.04
CA GLN A 340 11.78 -9.16 -18.91
C GLN A 340 12.99 -8.24 -18.80
N ILE A 341 12.88 -6.99 -19.27
CA ILE A 341 13.92 -5.97 -19.16
C ILE A 341 13.46 -4.93 -18.15
N PHE A 342 14.26 -4.70 -17.12
CA PHE A 342 13.97 -3.68 -16.11
C PHE A 342 14.57 -2.33 -16.52
N ASN A 343 13.96 -1.23 -16.08
CA ASN A 343 14.37 0.16 -16.37
C ASN A 343 14.31 0.61 -17.84
N ASP A 344 13.70 -0.12 -18.75
CA ASP A 344 13.54 0.29 -20.15
C ASP A 344 12.24 1.09 -20.42
N ASN A 345 11.40 1.23 -19.40
CA ASN A 345 10.08 1.87 -19.43
C ASN A 345 9.06 1.20 -20.37
N ASN A 346 9.28 -0.05 -20.76
CA ASN A 346 8.37 -0.81 -21.60
C ASN A 346 7.62 -1.87 -20.77
N TYR A 347 6.49 -1.47 -20.20
CA TYR A 347 5.65 -2.32 -19.35
C TYR A 347 4.19 -2.27 -19.80
N GLU A 348 3.46 -3.38 -19.71
CA GLU A 348 2.06 -3.47 -20.13
C GLU A 348 1.06 -2.88 -19.10
N TYR A 349 1.39 -1.74 -18.50
CA TYR A 349 0.56 -1.09 -17.47
C TYR A 349 -0.84 -0.73 -18.00
N ASP A 350 -0.90 -0.01 -19.12
CA ASP A 350 -2.17 0.52 -19.65
C ASP A 350 -3.02 -0.57 -20.33
N THR A 351 -2.38 -1.59 -20.89
CA THR A 351 -3.05 -2.64 -21.68
C THR A 351 -3.44 -3.86 -20.85
N VAL A 352 -2.74 -4.15 -19.75
CA VAL A 352 -2.98 -5.35 -18.91
C VAL A 352 -3.16 -4.96 -17.45
N GLY A 353 -2.19 -4.26 -16.87
CA GLY A 353 -2.11 -4.02 -15.43
C GLY A 353 -3.29 -3.22 -14.84
N PHE A 354 -3.48 -1.97 -15.27
CA PHE A 354 -4.59 -1.13 -14.81
C PHE A 354 -5.97 -1.70 -15.15
N PRO A 355 -6.22 -2.24 -16.37
CA PRO A 355 -7.48 -2.93 -16.67
C PRO A 355 -7.80 -4.08 -15.72
N PHE A 356 -6.82 -4.91 -15.38
CA PHE A 356 -7.00 -6.02 -14.45
C PHE A 356 -7.39 -5.53 -13.05
N LEU A 357 -6.60 -4.62 -12.45
CA LEU A 357 -6.89 -4.11 -11.10
C LEU A 357 -8.24 -3.37 -11.03
N ALA A 358 -8.59 -2.61 -12.07
CA ALA A 358 -9.88 -1.92 -12.12
C ALA A 358 -11.06 -2.90 -12.24
N ALA A 359 -10.93 -3.96 -13.04
CA ALA A 359 -11.96 -5.00 -13.16
C ALA A 359 -12.08 -5.86 -11.91
N LEU A 360 -10.94 -6.22 -11.29
CA LEU A 360 -10.88 -6.98 -10.03
C LEU A 360 -11.60 -6.21 -8.92
N GLY A 361 -11.22 -4.93 -8.73
CA GLY A 361 -11.81 -4.08 -7.71
C GLY A 361 -13.31 -3.87 -7.90
N ARG A 362 -13.80 -3.71 -9.13
CA ARG A 362 -15.24 -3.56 -9.39
C ARG A 362 -16.03 -4.82 -9.02
N GLN A 363 -15.60 -6.00 -9.49
CA GLN A 363 -16.35 -7.24 -9.24
C GLN A 363 -16.30 -7.68 -7.76
N LEU A 364 -15.26 -7.32 -7.01
CA LEU A 364 -15.17 -7.63 -5.57
C LEU A 364 -16.07 -6.76 -4.68
N ILE A 365 -16.52 -5.59 -5.17
CA ILE A 365 -17.33 -4.64 -4.37
C ILE A 365 -18.76 -4.49 -4.87
N GLU A 366 -19.15 -5.31 -5.84
CA GLU A 366 -20.47 -5.34 -6.48
C GLU A 366 -21.58 -5.83 -5.54
#